data_AF-A0A821RV80-F1
#
_entry.id   AF-A0A821RV80-F1
#
_cell.length_a   1.000
_cell.length_b   1.000
_cell.length_c   1.000
_cell.angle_alpha   90.00
_cell.angle_beta   90.00
_cell.angle_gamma   90.00
#
_symmetry.space_group_name_H-M   'P 1'
#
loop_
_entity.id
_entity.type
_entity.pdbx_description
1 polymer ?
#
loop_
_entity_poly.entity_id
_entity_poly.type
_entity_poly.pdbx_seq_one_letter_code
_entity_poly.pdbx_strand_id
1 'polypeptide(L)'
;MKFCSKCWKIGHVRDQCKASLQRCRVCLDEISKKEEHTCTKRQKCAQCGGEHHSRQSICHVIEQYRSDLKEDVNKALESGKLHRNDYTKQQHAFSMKDQDFPQC
;
A
#
# COMPACT_ATOMS: atom_id res chain seq x y z
N MET A 1 0.76 -0.26 -4.74
CA MET A 1 1.10 -1.38 -3.84
C MET A 1 0.15 -1.37 -2.66
N LYS A 2 -0.65 -2.43 -2.48
CA LYS A 2 -1.64 -2.50 -1.38
C LYS A 2 -1.04 -3.28 -0.21
N PHE A 3 -1.17 -2.71 0.99
CA PHE A 3 -0.78 -3.35 2.24
C PHE A 3 -2.03 -3.60 3.07
N CYS A 4 -2.11 -4.76 3.70
CA CYS A 4 -3.18 -5.05 4.63
C CYS A 4 -2.93 -4.32 5.96
N SER A 5 -3.87 -3.50 6.42
CA SER A 5 -3.78 -2.83 7.73
C SER A 5 -4.01 -3.77 8.92
N LYS A 6 -4.49 -5.00 8.68
CA LYS A 6 -4.70 -6.03 9.71
C LYS A 6 -3.44 -6.85 9.98
N CYS A 7 -2.82 -7.39 8.93
CA CYS A 7 -1.66 -8.29 9.07
C CYS A 7 -0.33 -7.71 8.55
N TRP A 8 -0.37 -6.53 7.92
CA TRP A 8 0.79 -5.84 7.32
C TRP A 8 1.50 -6.59 6.19
N LYS A 9 0.92 -7.69 5.70
CA LYS A 9 1.38 -8.40 4.50
C LYS A 9 1.04 -7.63 3.21
N ILE A 10 1.87 -7.82 2.19
CA ILE A 10 1.60 -7.32 0.83
C ILE A 10 0.60 -8.22 0.10
N GLY A 11 -0.03 -7.69 -0.93
CA GLY A 11 -0.86 -8.46 -1.88
C GLY A 11 -2.35 -8.48 -1.60
N HIS A 12 -2.82 -7.98 -0.46
CA HIS A 12 -4.26 -7.89 -0.16
C HIS A 12 -4.63 -6.68 0.69
N VAL A 13 -5.92 -6.33 0.68
CA VAL A 13 -6.51 -5.29 1.53
C VAL A 13 -7.15 -5.89 2.78
N ARG A 14 -7.50 -5.05 3.75
CA ARG A 14 -8.08 -5.47 5.04
C ARG A 14 -9.28 -6.42 4.87
N ASP A 15 -10.16 -6.13 3.92
CA ASP A 15 -11.41 -6.86 3.72
C ASP A 15 -11.20 -8.27 3.15
N GLN A 16 -10.07 -8.50 2.48
CA GLN A 16 -9.68 -9.81 1.94
C GLN A 16 -8.70 -10.54 2.87
N CYS A 17 -8.47 -10.02 4.07
CA CYS A 17 -7.52 -10.59 5.00
C CYS A 17 -8.11 -11.79 5.74
N LYS A 18 -7.49 -12.96 5.58
CA LYS A 18 -7.86 -14.19 6.31
C LYS A 18 -7.36 -14.23 7.76
N ALA A 19 -6.60 -13.24 8.21
CA ALA A 19 -6.11 -13.19 9.59
C ALA A 19 -7.29 -12.99 10.55
N SER A 20 -7.38 -13.78 11.61
CA SER A 20 -8.39 -13.64 12.67
C SER A 20 -8.14 -12.39 13.50
N LEU A 21 -6.90 -12.18 13.93
CA LEU A 21 -6.46 -11.07 14.79
C LEU A 21 -5.72 -9.97 14.02
N GLN A 22 -5.78 -8.75 14.55
CA GLN A 22 -4.97 -7.64 14.06
C GLN A 22 -3.54 -7.80 14.60
N ARG A 23 -2.53 -7.43 13.81
CA ARG A 23 -1.12 -7.44 14.24
C ARG A 23 -0.60 -6.03 14.47
N CYS A 24 0.33 -5.91 15.40
CA CYS A 24 1.02 -4.65 15.63
C CYS A 24 1.84 -4.25 14.40
N ARG A 25 1.86 -2.96 14.08
CA ARG A 25 2.63 -2.42 12.94
C ARG A 25 4.14 -2.54 13.13
N VAL A 26 4.60 -2.54 14.38
CA VAL A 26 6.02 -2.49 14.73
C VAL A 26 6.56 -3.90 14.99
N CYS A 27 6.01 -4.59 15.99
CA CYS A 27 6.51 -5.92 16.41
C CYS A 27 5.81 -7.11 15.73
N LEU A 28 4.70 -6.87 15.03
CA LEU A 28 3.84 -7.91 14.42
C LEU A 28 3.19 -8.89 15.39
N ASP A 29 3.24 -8.62 16.69
CA ASP A 29 2.52 -9.40 17.69
C ASP A 29 1.01 -9.26 17.49
N GLU A 30 0.28 -10.32 17.84
CA GLU A 30 -1.17 -10.39 17.68
C GLU A 30 -1.86 -9.56 18.77
N ILE A 31 -2.77 -8.69 18.34
CA ILE A 31 -3.55 -7.77 19.17
C ILE A 31 -4.95 -8.36 19.28
N SER A 32 -5.21 -9.05 20.38
CA SER A 32 -6.55 -9.54 20.74
C SER A 32 -7.44 -8.40 21.24
N LYS A 33 -6.91 -7.52 22.10
CA LYS A 33 -7.56 -6.29 22.56
C LYS A 33 -6.59 -5.12 22.45
N LYS A 34 -7.06 -3.97 21.97
CA LYS A 34 -6.21 -2.77 21.79
C LYS A 34 -5.58 -2.29 23.10
N GLU A 35 -6.21 -2.57 24.23
CA GLU A 35 -5.80 -2.10 25.56
C GLU A 35 -4.74 -2.98 26.23
N GLU A 36 -4.64 -4.26 25.86
CA GLU A 36 -3.64 -5.18 26.42
C GLU A 36 -2.33 -5.23 25.62
N HIS A 37 -2.29 -4.62 24.44
CA HIS A 37 -1.11 -4.71 23.60
C HIS A 37 -0.01 -3.75 24.07
N THR A 38 0.97 -4.29 24.80
CA THR A 38 2.25 -3.62 25.03
C THR A 38 3.19 -3.91 23.88
N CYS A 39 3.43 -2.91 23.02
CA CYS A 39 4.37 -3.03 21.90
C CYS A 39 5.81 -3.17 22.43
N THR A 40 6.49 -4.24 22.03
CA THR A 40 7.91 -4.49 22.37
C THR A 40 8.89 -3.54 21.69
N LYS A 41 8.40 -2.64 20.80
CA LYS A 41 9.17 -1.67 20.00
C LYS A 41 10.26 -2.27 19.10
N ARG A 42 10.41 -3.60 19.07
CA ARG A 42 11.28 -4.31 18.14
C ARG A 42 10.63 -4.29 16.77
N GLN A 43 11.29 -3.67 15.80
CA GLN A 43 10.79 -3.64 14.43
C GLN A 43 10.88 -5.03 13.83
N LYS A 44 9.79 -5.49 13.23
CA LYS A 44 9.73 -6.77 12.54
C LYS A 44 9.00 -6.63 11.21
N CYS A 45 9.54 -7.26 10.18
CA CYS A 45 8.98 -7.23 8.85
C CYS A 45 7.97 -8.38 8.64
N ALA A 46 6.78 -8.05 8.14
CA ALA A 46 5.69 -9.01 7.94
C ALA A 46 5.91 -9.92 6.73
N GLN A 47 6.85 -9.54 5.86
CA GLN A 47 7.19 -10.31 4.66
C GLN A 47 8.34 -11.28 4.94
N CYS A 48 9.45 -10.80 5.48
CA CYS A 48 10.66 -11.60 5.67
C CYS A 48 11.04 -11.90 7.13
N GLY A 49 10.33 -11.33 8.11
CA GLY A 49 10.66 -11.50 9.52
C GLY A 49 11.87 -10.73 10.03
N GLY A 50 12.57 -9.98 9.18
CA GLY A 50 13.78 -9.22 9.56
C GLY A 50 13.51 -8.00 10.44
N GLU A 51 14.57 -7.43 11.00
CA GLU A 51 14.55 -6.29 11.94
C GLU A 51 14.37 -4.93 11.26
N HIS A 52 13.29 -4.79 10.49
CA HIS A 52 12.95 -3.55 9.80
C HIS A 52 11.44 -3.43 9.62
N HIS A 53 10.97 -2.24 9.26
CA HIS A 53 9.54 -2.05 9.00
C HIS A 53 9.09 -2.70 7.70
N SER A 54 7.92 -3.34 7.74
CA SER A 54 7.24 -3.98 6.59
C SER A 54 6.96 -3.08 5.38
N ARG A 55 7.26 -1.79 5.45
CA ARG A 55 7.09 -0.80 4.36
C ARG A 55 8.41 -0.24 3.85
N GLN A 56 9.53 -0.53 4.52
CA GLN A 56 10.84 -0.03 4.12
C GLN A 56 11.33 -0.78 2.88
N SER A 57 11.99 -0.06 1.99
CA SER A 57 12.59 -0.60 0.76
C SER A 57 13.78 -1.53 1.02
N ILE A 58 14.28 -1.60 2.24
CA ILE A 58 15.36 -2.53 2.64
C ILE A 58 14.91 -4.01 2.64
N CYS A 59 13.60 -4.26 2.57
CA CYS A 59 13.09 -5.62 2.50
C CYS A 59 13.26 -6.20 1.08
N HIS A 60 14.16 -7.17 0.92
CA HIS A 60 14.35 -7.89 -0.34
C HIS A 60 13.05 -8.47 -0.94
N VAL A 61 12.11 -8.94 -0.11
CA VAL A 61 10.80 -9.45 -0.59
C VAL A 61 9.96 -8.34 -1.22
N ILE A 62 10.03 -7.12 -0.69
CA ILE A 62 9.33 -5.96 -1.25
C ILE A 62 9.96 -5.55 -2.57
N GLU A 63 11.29 -5.63 -2.66
CA GLU A 63 12.03 -5.35 -3.88
C GLU A 63 11.68 -6.35 -4.99
N GLN A 64 11.73 -7.66 -4.69
CA GLN A 64 11.31 -8.71 -5.60
C GLN A 64 9.87 -8.52 -6.06
N TYR A 65 8.94 -8.33 -5.13
CA TYR A 65 7.53 -8.10 -5.47
C TYR A 65 7.30 -6.87 -6.36
N ARG A 66 8.12 -5.82 -6.22
CA ARG A 66 8.07 -4.65 -7.12
C ARG A 66 8.60 -4.98 -8.51
N SER A 67 9.67 -5.78 -8.58
CA SER A 67 10.22 -6.26 -9.85
C SER A 67 9.19 -7.11 -10.60
N ASP A 68 8.60 -8.09 -9.91
CA ASP A 68 7.60 -9.00 -10.48
C ASP A 68 6.38 -8.23 -10.97
N LEU A 69 5.86 -7.29 -10.16
CA LEU A 69 4.75 -6.43 -10.58
C LEU A 69 5.09 -5.58 -11.81
N LYS A 70 6.32 -5.08 -11.91
CA LYS A 70 6.75 -4.29 -13.06
C LYS A 70 6.79 -5.14 -14.31
N GLU A 71 7.29 -6.37 -14.20
CA GLU A 71 7.31 -7.34 -15.30
C GLU A 71 5.89 -7.70 -15.75
N ASP A 72 5.00 -8.02 -14.82
CA ASP A 72 3.60 -8.34 -15.10
C ASP A 72 2.86 -7.17 -15.76
N VAL A 73 3.09 -5.95 -15.29
CA VAL A 73 2.51 -4.75 -15.90
C VAL A 73 3.04 -4.55 -17.32
N ASN A 74 4.34 -4.73 -17.57
CA ASN A 74 4.91 -4.61 -18.90
C ASN A 74 4.31 -5.66 -19.86
N LYS A 75 4.22 -6.93 -19.43
CA LYS A 75 3.55 -7.98 -20.21
C LYS A 75 2.09 -7.65 -20.48
N ALA A 76 1.37 -7.09 -19.50
CA ALA A 76 -0.01 -6.69 -19.67
C ALA A 76 -0.19 -5.51 -20.65
N LEU A 77 0.77 -4.58 -20.69
CA LEU A 77 0.83 -3.51 -21.69
C LEU A 77 1.09 -4.06 -23.09
N GLU A 78 2.07 -4.97 -23.23
CA GLU A 78 2.41 -5.61 -24.52
C GLU A 78 1.25 -6.46 -25.05
N SER A 79 0.53 -7.15 -24.17
CA SER A 79 -0.65 -7.95 -24.55
C SER A 79 -1.91 -7.13 -24.83
N GLY A 80 -1.86 -5.79 -24.69
CA GLY A 80 -3.01 -4.91 -24.90
C GLY A 80 -4.12 -5.03 -23.84
N LYS A 81 -3.90 -5.78 -22.76
CA LYS A 81 -4.87 -5.91 -21.64
C LYS A 81 -4.89 -4.66 -20.75
N LEU A 82 -3.81 -3.90 -20.75
CA LEU A 82 -3.72 -2.60 -20.09
C LEU A 82 -3.33 -1.55 -21.14
N HIS A 83 -4.02 -0.41 -21.11
CA HIS A 83 -3.61 0.78 -21.83
C HIS A 83 -3.01 1.77 -20.83
N ARG A 84 -1.88 2.38 -21.18
CA ARG A 84 -1.41 3.54 -20.41
C ARG A 84 -2.42 4.66 -20.59
N ASN A 85 -2.93 5.20 -19.48
CA ASN A 85 -3.68 6.45 -19.54
C ASN A 85 -2.69 7.55 -19.90
N ASP A 86 -2.70 7.97 -21.15
CA ASP A 86 -2.04 9.19 -21.59
C ASP A 86 -2.86 10.38 -21.08
N TYR A 87 -2.46 10.91 -19.92
CA TYR A 87 -3.10 12.05 -19.25
C TYR A 87 -3.10 13.37 -20.07
N THR A 88 -2.65 13.36 -21.32
CA THR A 88 -2.52 14.55 -22.17
C THR A 88 -3.82 15.02 -22.83
N LYS A 89 -4.97 14.34 -22.66
CA LYS A 89 -6.23 14.73 -23.35
C LYS A 89 -7.39 15.23 -22.48
N GLN A 90 -7.24 15.34 -21.16
CA GLN A 90 -8.26 15.96 -20.30
C GLN A 90 -7.65 17.00 -19.37
N GLN A 91 -7.04 18.03 -19.94
CA GLN A 91 -7.16 19.35 -19.33
C GLN A 91 -8.62 19.78 -19.49
N HIS A 92 -9.49 19.35 -18.57
CA HIS A 92 -10.69 20.13 -18.30
C HIS A 92 -10.15 21.49 -17.86
N ALA A 93 -10.22 22.49 -18.75
CA ALA A 93 -9.86 23.84 -18.43
C ALA A 93 -10.68 24.24 -17.20
N PHE A 94 -10.04 24.28 -16.04
CA PHE A 94 -10.66 24.78 -14.82
C PHE A 94 -10.74 26.30 -14.99
N SER A 95 -11.80 26.76 -15.63
CA SER A 95 -12.08 28.19 -15.77
C SER A 95 -12.75 28.65 -14.46
N MET A 96 -11.96 29.17 -13.52
CA MET A 96 -12.52 30.01 -12.46
C MET A 96 -13.18 31.22 -13.11
N LYS A 97 -14.45 31.50 -12.78
CA LYS A 97 -15.08 32.77 -13.13
C LYS A 97 -14.95 33.66 -11.90
N ASP A 98 -14.76 34.97 -12.10
CA ASP A 98 -14.68 35.94 -10.99
C ASP A 98 -15.93 35.96 -10.08
N GLN A 99 -17.01 35.31 -10.50
CA GLN A 99 -18.25 35.11 -9.72
C GLN A 99 -18.13 34.06 -8.60
N ASP A 100 -17.06 33.26 -8.58
CA ASP A 100 -16.84 32.21 -7.56
C ASP A 100 -16.17 32.74 -6.28
N PHE A 101 -15.77 34.02 -6.25
CA PHE A 101 -15.21 34.67 -5.06
C PHE A 101 -16.27 35.54 -4.37
N PRO A 102 -16.52 35.35 -3.07
CA PRO A 102 -17.37 36.28 -2.33
C PRO A 102 -16.73 37.67 -2.35
N GLN A 103 -17.46 38.65 -2.87
CA GLN A 103 -17.05 40.05 -2.79
C GLN A 103 -17.11 40.49 -1.32
N CYS A 104 -15.97 40.97 -0.83
CA CYS A 104 -15.86 41.63 0.47
C CYS A 104 -16.61 42.96 0.49
#